data_AF-A0A5J6FKC2-F1
#
_entry.id   AF-A0A5J6FKC2-F1
#
_cell.length_a   1.000
_cell.length_b   1.000
_cell.length_c   1.000
_cell.angle_alpha   90.00
_cell.angle_beta   90.00
_cell.angle_gamma   90.00
#
_symmetry.space_group_name_H-M   'P 1'
#
loop_
_entity.id
_entity.type
_entity.pdbx_description
1 polymer ?
#
loop_
_entity_poly.entity_id
_entity_poly.type
_entity_poly.pdbx_seq_one_letter_code
_entity_poly.pdbx_strand_id
1 'polypeptide(L)' 'MERDGWLCHLCGEPIDRTQTAPEPLAPTLDHVIPIARGGGHTMTNIKAAHFICNSSKSDQLEWSPAA' A
#
# COMPACT_ATOMS: atom_id res chain seq x y z
N MET A 1 5.35 1.52 9.67
CA MET A 1 5.88 1.78 8.32
C MET A 1 7.40 1.92 8.32
N GLU A 2 8.03 2.20 9.48
CA GLU A 2 9.49 2.18 9.60
C GLU A 2 10.10 0.82 9.21
N ARG A 3 9.41 -0.29 9.53
CA ARG A 3 9.72 -1.65 9.05
C ARG A 3 9.92 -1.73 7.53
N ASP A 4 9.09 -1.00 6.79
CA ASP A 4 9.01 -1.06 5.33
C ASP A 4 9.95 -0.01 4.70
N GLY A 5 10.79 0.65 5.50
CA GLY A 5 11.75 1.65 5.03
C GLY A 5 11.10 2.92 4.46
N TRP A 6 9.80 3.13 4.72
CA TRP A 6 9.00 4.16 4.04
C TRP A 6 9.04 4.03 2.51
N LEU A 7 9.12 2.81 1.99
CA LEU A 7 8.98 2.53 0.56
C LEU A 7 7.59 1.96 0.30
N CYS A 8 6.96 2.43 -0.77
CA CYS A 8 5.71 1.86 -1.24
C CYS A 8 5.99 0.46 -1.81
N HIS A 9 5.42 -0.57 -1.20
CA HIS A 9 5.68 -1.95 -1.64
C HIS A 9 5.05 -2.28 -3.01
N LEU A 10 4.14 -1.43 -3.49
CA LEU A 10 3.46 -1.58 -4.77
C LEU A 10 4.29 -1.02 -5.93
N CYS A 11 4.72 0.24 -5.85
CA CYS A 11 5.49 0.88 -6.93
C CYS A 11 7.01 0.96 -6.68
N GLY A 12 7.47 0.72 -5.45
CA GLY A 12 8.88 0.80 -5.05
C GLY A 12 9.37 2.19 -4.66
N GLU A 13 8.59 3.25 -4.89
CA GLU A 13 9.00 4.63 -4.65
C GLU A 13 8.87 5.06 -3.17
N PRO A 14 9.64 6.06 -2.72
CA PRO A 14 9.55 6.60 -1.36
C PRO A 14 8.17 7.17 -1.01
N ILE A 15 7.75 6.99 0.23
CA ILE A 15 6.53 7.56 0.80
C ILE A 15 6.88 8.83 1.58
N ASP A 16 6.18 9.92 1.26
CA ASP A 16 6.28 11.16 2.01
C ASP A 16 5.47 11.07 3.31
N ARG A 17 6.19 11.13 4.43
CA ARG A 17 5.66 10.98 5.79
C ARG A 17 4.83 12.18 6.25
N THR A 18 4.94 13.31 5.55
CA THR A 18 4.29 14.56 5.93
C THR A 18 2.89 14.69 5.33
N GLN A 19 2.57 13.89 4.31
CA GLN A 19 1.27 13.87 3.67
C GLN A 19 0.26 13.02 4.44
N THR A 20 -1.02 13.31 4.22
CA THR A 20 -2.15 12.62 4.84
C THR A 20 -3.19 12.27 3.78
N ALA A 21 -3.80 11.08 3.86
CA ALA A 21 -4.84 10.68 2.93
C ALA A 21 -6.00 11.71 2.94
N PRO A 22 -6.59 12.07 1.79
CA PRO A 22 -6.52 11.38 0.49
C PRO A 22 -5.44 11.90 -0.47
N GLU A 23 -4.40 12.61 0.00
CA GLU A 23 -3.29 13.03 -0.87
C GLU A 23 -2.66 11.82 -1.58
N PRO A 24 -2.36 11.89 -2.90
CA PRO A 24 -1.96 10.73 -3.68
C PRO A 24 -0.76 9.95 -3.11
N LEU A 25 0.26 10.66 -2.63
CA LEU A 25 1.49 10.09 -2.09
C LEU A 25 1.47 9.92 -0.56
N ALA A 26 0.30 10.09 0.06
CA ALA A 26 0.17 9.89 1.50
C ALA A 26 0.41 8.42 1.91
N PRO A 27 0.98 8.19 3.10
CA PRO A 27 1.19 6.86 3.66
C PRO A 27 -0.14 6.17 3.97
N THR A 28 -0.29 4.92 3.52
CA THR A 28 -1.39 4.03 3.88
C THR A 28 -0.90 2.61 4.16
N LEU A 29 -1.73 1.82 4.86
CA LEU A 29 -1.52 0.40 5.08
C LEU A 29 -2.29 -0.39 4.03
N ASP A 30 -1.58 -1.09 3.13
CA ASP A 30 -2.17 -1.99 2.15
C ASP A 30 -2.13 -3.44 2.65
N HIS A 31 -3.23 -4.15 2.41
CA HIS A 31 -3.31 -5.59 2.63
C HIS A 31 -2.76 -6.31 1.40
N VAL A 32 -1.59 -6.96 1.52
CA VAL A 32 -0.91 -7.67 0.43
C VAL A 32 -1.88 -8.65 -0.23
N ILE A 33 -2.52 -9.50 0.58
CA ILE A 33 -3.73 -10.24 0.20
C ILE A 33 -4.93 -9.40 0.68
N PRO A 34 -5.80 -8.92 -0.22
CA PRO A 34 -6.97 -8.12 0.17
C PRO A 34 -7.88 -8.89 1.14
N ILE A 35 -8.50 -8.17 2.09
CA ILE A 35 -9.46 -8.77 3.03
C ILE A 35 -10.61 -9.47 2.28
N ALA A 36 -11.11 -8.86 1.21
CA ALA A 36 -12.15 -9.43 0.35
C ALA A 36 -11.76 -10.75 -0.32
N ARG A 37 -10.46 -11.06 -0.39
CA ARG A 37 -9.89 -12.30 -0.95
C ARG A 37 -9.38 -13.26 0.14
N GLY A 38 -9.77 -13.05 1.41
CA GLY A 38 -9.39 -13.91 2.53
C GLY A 38 -8.09 -13.52 3.23
N GLY A 39 -7.54 -12.34 2.93
CA GLY A 39 -6.37 -11.82 3.64
C GLY A 39 -6.68 -11.37 5.06
N GLY A 40 -5.78 -11.68 6.00
CA GLY A 40 -5.91 -11.28 7.41
C GLY A 40 -5.46 -9.85 7.68
N HIS A 41 -6.02 -9.22 8.71
CA HIS A 41 -5.49 -7.95 9.25
C HIS A 41 -4.32 -8.23 10.20
N THR A 42 -3.20 -8.69 9.65
CA THR A 42 -2.02 -9.11 10.41
C THR A 42 -0.79 -8.32 10.00
N MET A 43 0.18 -8.22 10.90
CA MET A 43 1.44 -7.53 10.63
C MET A 43 2.25 -8.13 9.49
N THR A 44 1.98 -9.38 9.10
CA THR A 44 2.61 -10.07 7.96
C THR A 44 1.90 -9.81 6.63
N ASN A 45 0.61 -9.47 6.67
CA ASN A 45 -0.20 -9.19 5.48
C ASN A 45 -0.38 -7.69 5.21
N ILE A 46 0.20 -6.83 6.06
CA ILE A 46 0.10 -5.37 5.92
C ILE A 46 1.46 -4.79 5.56
N LYS A 47 1.51 -3.98 4.50
CA LYS A 47 2.69 -3.24 4.06
C LYS A 47 2.40 -1.76 3.79
N ALA A 48 3.43 -0.93 3.81
CA ALA A 48 3.31 0.49 3.49
C ALA A 48 3.08 0.70 1.99
N ALA A 49 2.09 1.53 1.64
CA ALA A 49 1.79 1.91 0.25
C ALA A 49 1.36 3.38 0.18
N HIS A 50 1.53 4.02 -0.98
CA HIS A 50 0.87 5.30 -1.25
C HIS A 50 -0.65 5.13 -1.29
N PHE A 51 -1.38 6.18 -0.93
CA PHE A 51 -2.85 6.20 -1.02
C PHE A 51 -3.33 5.88 -2.45
N ILE A 52 -2.73 6.49 -3.48
CA ILE A 52 -3.15 6.27 -4.87
C ILE A 52 -2.84 4.85 -5.35
N CYS A 53 -1.69 4.28 -5.00
CA CYS A 53 -1.32 2.91 -5.38
C CYS A 53 -2.23 1.90 -4.70
N ASN A 54 -2.49 2.07 -3.40
CA ASN A 54 -3.40 1.22 -2.63
C ASN A 54 -4.82 1.30 -3.21
N SER A 55 -5.30 2.52 -3.50
CA SER A 55 -6.61 2.72 -4.13
C SER A 55 -6.71 2.11 -5.52
N SER A 56 -5.62 2.14 -6.31
CA SER A 56 -5.56 1.53 -7.64
C SER A 56 -5.55 0.00 -7.56
N LYS A 57 -4.82 -0.57 -6.59
CA LYS A 57 -4.76 -2.02 -6.35
C LYS A 57 -6.11 -2.60 -5.94
N SER A 58 -6.84 -1.92 -5.05
CA SER A 58 -8.15 -2.38 -4.60
C SER A 58 -8.10 -3.84 -4.10
N ASP A 59 -8.94 -4.73 -4.64
CA ASP A 59 -9.02 -6.15 -4.29
C ASP A 59 -8.20 -7.07 -5.23
N GLN A 60 -7.29 -6.52 -6.03
CA GLN A 60 -6.46 -7.29 -6.95
C GLN A 60 -5.30 -7.99 -6.23
N LEU A 61 -5.09 -9.26 -6.58
CA LEU A 61 -3.95 -10.07 -6.08
C LEU A 61 -2.68 -9.84 -6.89
N GLU A 62 -2.82 -9.58 -8.19
CA GLU A 62 -1.72 -9.38 -9.15
C GLU A 62 -1.79 -7.97 -9.73
N TRP A 63 -1.66 -6.97 -8.86
CA TRP A 63 -1.58 -5.58 -9.29
C TRP A 63 -0.18 -5.26 -9.84
N SER A 64 -0.13 -4.39 -10.83
CA SER A 64 1.12 -3.80 -11.33
C SER A 64 0.89 -2.32 -11.64
N PRO A 65 1.89 -1.46 -11.44
CA PRO A 65 1.77 -0.06 -11.80
C PRO A 65 1.52 0.06 -13.30
N ALA A 66 0.63 0.98 -13.69
CA ALA A 66 0.49 1.34 -15.09
C ALA A 66 1.85 1.87 -15.60
N ALA A 67 2.29 1.35 -16.76
CA ALA A 67 3.52 1.76 -17.42
C ALA A 67 3.49 3.24 -17.83
#